data_AF-A0A9W8GU19-F1
#
_entry.id   AF-A0A9W8GU19-F1
#
_cell.length_a   1.000
_cell.length_b   1.000
_cell.length_c   1.000
_cell.angle_alpha   90.00
_cell.angle_beta   90.00
_cell.angle_gamma   90.00
#
_symmetry.space_group_name_H-M   'P 1'
#
loop_
_entity.id
_entity.type
_entity.pdbx_description
1 polymer ?
#
loop_
_entity_poly.entity_id
_entity_poly.type
_entity_poly.pdbx_seq_one_letter_code
_entity_poly.pdbx_strand_id
1 'polypeptide(L)'
;PLQPTPAATHRFVPYTTKKAATKSRTEILEHAKLAYLNVDQFKQLQRLVSEYGEGNWDLISGIMAIRAGDLQKNWRGYSVATVITRQWTRGEIEMLALCRAIGVCCRTTAKLIGTKLPLQCRRKTIKHSDCLPATSVHCPPNGPMYLVTAQQQPSSSLAISHAFGLQQSQGQIEIDQASLAIAREIVNRHTCPHSSGVSHILELAHRALPAYSQQTVNMCMLAILGSHPDYESGQQPPRSLLSAPPPFVKPLPVVPQEVAEETGDESMPDDLHRWSTYEIAVLTEYVEQNQGKKSWKCLATRLGTKTAAQCCNKYRSLRRYRKI
;
A
#
# COMPACT_ATOMS: atom_id res chain seq x y z
N PRO A 1 26.05 58.42 -69.04
CA PRO A 1 27.07 58.27 -67.98
C PRO A 1 26.66 57.18 -66.98
N LEU A 2 27.10 55.94 -67.24
CA LEU A 2 26.84 54.77 -66.38
C LEU A 2 28.04 54.61 -65.43
N GLN A 3 27.78 54.61 -64.13
CA GLN A 3 28.80 54.38 -63.10
C GLN A 3 29.17 52.89 -63.04
N PRO A 4 30.47 52.54 -62.90
CA PRO A 4 30.90 51.16 -62.77
C PRO A 4 30.70 50.64 -61.34
N THR A 5 30.14 49.44 -61.24
CA THR A 5 29.95 48.67 -60.01
C THR A 5 31.29 48.07 -59.56
N PRO A 6 31.67 48.13 -58.27
CA PRO A 6 32.93 47.57 -57.81
C PRO A 6 32.86 46.04 -57.68
N ALA A 7 33.91 45.39 -58.19
CA ALA A 7 34.09 43.94 -58.18
C ALA A 7 34.22 43.37 -56.77
N ALA A 8 33.39 42.37 -56.47
CA ALA A 8 33.44 41.60 -55.24
C ALA A 8 34.75 40.79 -55.15
N THR A 9 35.62 41.18 -54.23
CA THR A 9 36.83 40.43 -53.90
C THR A 9 36.46 39.28 -52.95
N HIS A 10 36.30 38.08 -53.49
CA HIS A 10 36.18 36.85 -52.71
C HIS A 10 37.50 36.56 -51.98
N ARG A 11 37.59 36.95 -50.70
CA ARG A 11 38.64 36.46 -49.80
C ARG A 11 38.35 35.01 -49.45
N PHE A 12 39.18 34.10 -49.99
CA PHE A 12 39.28 32.72 -49.51
C PHE A 12 39.74 32.73 -48.05
N VAL A 13 38.84 32.39 -47.13
CA VAL A 13 39.19 32.08 -45.74
C VAL A 13 39.53 30.59 -45.70
N PRO A 14 40.77 30.19 -45.35
CA PRO A 14 41.09 28.79 -45.18
C PRO A 14 40.28 28.23 -44.01
N TYR A 15 39.42 27.25 -44.30
CA TYR A 15 38.77 26.42 -43.30
C TYR A 15 39.84 25.62 -42.56
N THR A 16 40.44 26.20 -41.52
CA THR A 16 41.10 25.41 -40.50
C THR A 16 40.02 24.71 -39.69
N THR A 17 39.75 23.45 -40.03
CA THR A 17 39.03 22.49 -39.19
C THR A 17 39.81 22.25 -37.91
N LYS A 18 39.80 23.23 -37.01
CA LYS A 18 39.94 22.97 -35.58
C LYS A 18 38.57 22.51 -35.12
N LYS A 19 38.32 21.20 -35.22
CA LYS A 19 37.44 20.51 -34.27
C LYS A 19 38.05 20.75 -32.88
N ALA A 20 37.76 21.91 -32.31
CA ALA A 20 37.63 22.04 -30.89
C ALA A 20 36.50 21.08 -30.55
N ALA A 21 36.88 19.84 -30.22
CA ALA A 21 36.09 19.03 -29.35
C ALA A 21 35.99 19.85 -28.06
N THR A 22 35.00 20.73 -28.01
CA THR A 22 34.31 21.07 -26.78
C THR A 22 33.80 19.73 -26.29
N LYS A 23 34.69 19.02 -25.60
CA LYS A 23 34.39 17.95 -24.68
C LYS A 23 33.54 18.70 -23.66
N SER A 24 32.25 18.87 -23.99
CA SER A 24 31.26 19.35 -23.06
C SER A 24 31.45 18.40 -21.90
N ARG A 25 32.00 18.98 -20.86
CA ARG A 25 32.11 18.38 -19.56
C ARG A 25 30.65 18.26 -19.13
N THR A 26 29.95 17.28 -19.66
CA THR A 26 29.08 16.43 -18.87
C THR A 26 29.99 15.93 -17.76
N GLU A 27 30.20 16.79 -16.77
CA GLU A 27 30.21 16.37 -15.39
C GLU A 27 29.00 15.47 -15.31
N ILE A 28 29.26 14.17 -15.41
CA ILE A 28 28.31 13.14 -15.07
C ILE A 28 28.06 13.45 -13.61
N LEU A 29 27.06 14.28 -13.34
CA LEU A 29 26.55 14.52 -12.01
C LEU A 29 26.24 13.12 -11.50
N GLU A 30 27.07 12.63 -10.59
CA GLU A 30 26.89 11.33 -9.99
C GLU A 30 25.60 11.40 -9.18
N HIS A 31 24.48 11.11 -9.84
CA HIS A 31 23.19 11.13 -9.19
C HIS A 31 23.19 10.05 -8.11
N ALA A 32 22.98 10.49 -6.87
CA ALA A 32 22.90 9.61 -5.73
C ALA A 32 21.73 8.63 -5.94
N LYS A 33 21.99 7.34 -5.76
CA LYS A 33 20.96 6.31 -5.69
C LYS A 33 20.34 6.35 -4.30
N LEU A 34 19.07 6.71 -4.19
CA LEU A 34 18.37 6.84 -2.91
C LEU A 34 17.15 5.94 -2.87
N ALA A 35 17.15 5.00 -1.92
CA ALA A 35 16.01 4.13 -1.71
C ALA A 35 14.79 4.90 -1.16
N TYR A 36 15.04 5.88 -0.28
CA TYR A 36 13.99 6.66 0.39
C TYR A 36 14.43 8.10 0.64
N LEU A 37 13.49 9.04 0.49
CA LEU A 37 13.70 10.44 0.86
C LEU A 37 13.46 10.66 2.36
N ASN A 38 14.23 11.59 2.95
CA ASN A 38 13.90 12.16 4.26
C ASN A 38 12.83 13.28 4.12
N VAL A 39 12.38 13.83 5.24
CA VAL A 39 11.30 14.84 5.26
C VAL A 39 11.68 16.11 4.49
N ASP A 40 12.92 16.58 4.63
CA ASP A 40 13.35 17.85 4.03
C ASP A 40 13.56 17.69 2.52
N GLN A 41 14.13 16.55 2.09
CA GLN A 41 14.21 16.17 0.68
C GLN A 41 12.83 16.00 0.05
N PHE A 42 11.87 15.42 0.76
CA PHE A 42 10.52 15.27 0.24
C PHE A 42 9.80 16.62 0.08
N LYS A 43 9.97 17.55 1.05
CA LYS A 43 9.46 18.92 0.92
C LYS A 43 10.10 19.67 -0.25
N GLN A 44 11.40 19.45 -0.48
CA GLN A 44 12.06 19.99 -1.67
C GLN A 44 11.44 19.40 -2.95
N LEU A 45 11.24 18.09 -3.01
CA LEU A 45 10.56 17.43 -4.12
C LEU A 45 9.16 17.99 -4.36
N GLN A 46 8.35 18.17 -3.31
CA GLN A 46 7.01 18.77 -3.42
C GLN A 46 7.04 20.17 -4.03
N ARG A 47 7.98 21.03 -3.62
CA ARG A 47 8.15 22.36 -4.20
C ARG A 47 8.50 22.28 -5.69
N LEU A 48 9.47 21.44 -6.05
CA LEU A 48 9.92 21.29 -7.44
C LEU A 48 8.82 20.69 -8.34
N VAL A 49 8.05 19.73 -7.84
CA VAL A 49 6.89 19.19 -8.56
C VAL A 49 5.78 20.22 -8.69
N SER A 50 5.58 21.08 -7.69
CA SER A 50 4.62 22.19 -7.77
C SER A 50 5.04 23.25 -8.80
N GLU A 51 6.34 23.49 -8.93
CA GLU A 51 6.90 24.52 -9.82
C GLU A 51 7.00 24.03 -11.27
N TYR A 52 7.50 22.80 -11.47
CA TYR A 52 7.81 22.26 -12.80
C TYR A 52 6.80 21.20 -13.28
N GLY A 53 5.91 20.70 -12.42
CA GLY A 53 4.93 19.66 -12.76
C GLY A 53 5.49 18.22 -12.73
N GLU A 54 4.58 17.24 -12.66
CA GLU A 54 4.89 15.80 -12.58
C GLU A 54 5.45 15.19 -13.88
N GLY A 55 5.63 15.97 -14.94
CA GLY A 55 6.23 15.51 -16.20
C GLY A 55 7.75 15.70 -16.26
N ASN A 56 8.31 16.62 -15.48
CA ASN A 56 9.66 17.14 -15.67
C ASN A 56 10.70 16.49 -14.74
N TRP A 57 10.68 15.16 -14.64
CA TRP A 57 11.53 14.41 -13.69
C TRP A 57 13.03 14.55 -13.94
N ASP A 58 13.47 14.71 -15.19
CA ASP A 58 14.90 14.86 -15.51
C ASP A 58 15.46 16.20 -14.99
N LEU A 59 14.68 17.28 -15.12
CA LEU A 59 15.01 18.59 -14.55
C LEU A 59 15.08 18.52 -13.02
N ILE A 60 14.04 17.96 -12.39
CA ILE A 60 13.98 17.80 -10.93
C ILE A 60 15.14 16.92 -10.42
N SER A 61 15.47 15.86 -11.16
CA SER A 61 16.62 14.97 -10.91
C SER A 61 17.95 15.72 -10.95
N GLY A 62 18.12 16.62 -11.92
CA GLY A 62 19.26 17.53 -12.01
C GLY A 62 19.39 18.42 -10.77
N ILE A 63 18.30 19.08 -10.36
CA ILE A 63 18.29 20.00 -9.22
C ILE A 63 18.56 19.28 -7.89
N MET A 64 17.95 18.11 -7.68
CA MET A 64 18.11 17.35 -6.43
C MET A 64 19.38 16.51 -6.39
N ALA A 65 20.07 16.33 -7.53
CA ALA A 65 21.15 15.35 -7.70
C ALA A 65 20.74 13.91 -7.30
N ILE A 66 19.47 13.55 -7.54
CA ILE A 66 18.89 12.21 -7.28
C ILE A 66 18.31 11.68 -8.58
N ARG A 67 18.51 10.40 -8.88
CA ARG A 67 18.00 9.79 -10.12
C ARG A 67 16.49 9.99 -10.27
N ALA A 68 16.06 10.44 -11.45
CA ALA A 68 14.65 10.65 -11.81
C ALA A 68 13.74 9.45 -11.44
N GLY A 69 14.16 8.23 -11.79
CA GLY A 69 13.39 7.02 -11.46
C GLY A 69 13.24 6.75 -9.96
N ASP A 70 14.19 7.18 -9.12
CA ASP A 70 14.08 7.08 -7.67
C ASP A 70 13.15 8.16 -7.10
N LEU A 71 13.18 9.37 -7.66
CA LEU A 71 12.25 10.46 -7.32
C LEU A 71 10.80 10.06 -7.65
N GLN A 72 10.54 9.56 -8.85
CA GLN A 72 9.22 9.05 -9.26
C GLN A 72 8.69 7.98 -8.31
N LYS A 73 9.55 7.02 -7.91
CA LYS A 73 9.18 5.96 -6.96
C LYS A 73 8.87 6.49 -5.56
N ASN A 74 9.52 7.58 -5.14
CA ASN A 74 9.25 8.22 -3.86
C ASN A 74 8.03 9.16 -3.93
N TRP A 75 7.71 9.70 -5.11
CA TRP A 75 6.51 10.50 -5.35
C TRP A 75 5.24 9.66 -5.45
N ARG A 76 5.31 8.45 -6.03
CA ARG A 76 4.14 7.61 -6.31
C ARG A 76 3.23 7.40 -5.09
N GLY A 77 1.99 7.88 -5.19
CA GLY A 77 0.97 7.78 -4.13
C GLY A 77 0.93 8.99 -3.20
N TYR A 78 1.75 10.00 -3.45
CA TYR A 78 1.69 11.31 -2.81
C TYR A 78 1.28 12.37 -3.84
N SER A 79 1.05 13.58 -3.34
CA SER A 79 0.69 14.76 -4.12
C SER A 79 1.30 16.02 -3.53
N VAL A 80 1.23 17.12 -4.26
CA VAL A 80 1.64 18.45 -3.78
C VAL A 80 0.86 18.85 -2.51
N ALA A 81 -0.39 18.40 -2.36
CA ALA A 81 -1.22 18.63 -1.18
C ALA A 81 -0.93 17.70 0.01
N THR A 82 -0.03 16.72 -0.13
CA THR A 82 0.27 15.77 0.96
C THR A 82 0.99 16.48 2.10
N VAL A 83 0.44 16.40 3.32
CA VAL A 83 1.08 16.96 4.52
C VAL A 83 1.89 15.87 5.23
N ILE A 84 3.22 15.98 5.21
CA ILE A 84 4.12 15.07 5.92
C ILE A 84 4.44 15.61 7.32
N THR A 85 4.13 14.83 8.36
CA THR A 85 4.32 15.20 9.76
C THR A 85 5.45 14.41 10.42
N ARG A 86 6.19 15.07 11.33
CA ARG A 86 7.28 14.42 12.09
C ARG A 86 6.79 13.66 13.31
N GLN A 87 5.79 14.20 14.00
CA GLN A 87 5.21 13.62 15.21
C GLN A 87 4.28 12.46 14.87
N TRP A 88 4.34 11.37 15.62
CA TRP A 88 3.46 10.22 15.43
C TRP A 88 2.24 10.35 16.33
N THR A 89 1.04 10.29 15.75
CA THR A 89 -0.18 10.15 16.53
C THR A 89 -0.37 8.70 16.95
N ARG A 90 -1.22 8.46 17.96
CA ARG A 90 -1.53 7.10 18.43
C ARG A 90 -2.08 6.23 17.30
N GLY A 91 -3.08 6.71 16.55
CA GLY A 91 -3.66 5.96 15.43
C GLY A 91 -2.65 5.63 14.31
N GLU A 92 -1.69 6.51 14.03
CA GLU A 92 -0.62 6.24 13.07
C GLU A 92 0.31 5.11 13.56
N ILE A 93 0.60 5.04 14.87
CA ILE A 93 1.40 3.96 15.47
C ILE A 93 0.65 2.65 15.43
N GLU A 94 -0.64 2.65 15.77
CA GLU A 94 -1.50 1.47 15.72
C GLU A 94 -1.57 0.91 14.30
N MET A 95 -1.75 1.79 13.30
CA MET A 95 -1.74 1.39 11.89
C MET A 95 -0.38 0.84 11.44
N LEU A 96 0.72 1.45 11.88
CA LEU A 96 2.07 0.95 11.60
C LEU A 96 2.30 -0.44 12.23
N ALA A 97 1.84 -0.63 13.48
CA ALA A 97 1.92 -1.91 14.19
C ALA A 97 1.16 -2.99 13.45
N LEU A 98 -0.11 -2.72 13.11
CA LEU A 98 -0.97 -3.62 12.36
C LEU A 98 -0.31 -4.01 11.03
N CYS A 99 0.11 -3.02 10.23
CA CYS A 99 0.78 -3.26 8.95
C CYS A 99 2.01 -4.17 9.09
N ARG A 100 2.83 -3.99 10.13
CA ARG A 100 4.01 -4.83 10.38
C ARG A 100 3.62 -6.26 10.76
N ALA A 101 2.62 -6.43 11.61
CA ALA A 101 2.13 -7.74 12.02
C ALA A 101 1.65 -8.56 10.82
N ILE A 102 0.98 -7.92 9.86
CA ILE A 102 0.49 -8.58 8.64
C ILE A 102 1.52 -8.65 7.50
N GLY A 103 2.72 -8.08 7.67
CA GLY A 103 3.82 -8.13 6.70
C GLY A 103 3.74 -7.12 5.54
N VAL A 104 2.98 -6.04 5.70
CA VAL A 104 2.88 -4.96 4.70
C VAL A 104 4.18 -4.17 4.63
N CYS A 105 4.64 -3.88 3.41
CA CYS A 105 5.89 -3.15 3.21
C CYS A 105 5.77 -1.67 3.61
N CYS A 106 6.88 -1.05 4.02
CA CYS A 106 6.87 0.32 4.53
C CYS A 106 6.39 1.39 3.53
N ARG A 107 6.45 1.11 2.22
CA ARG A 107 5.89 2.02 1.18
C ARG A 107 4.37 2.01 1.24
N THR A 108 3.76 0.82 1.21
CA THR A 108 2.30 0.65 1.31
C THR A 108 1.80 1.19 2.65
N THR A 109 2.48 0.88 3.76
CA THR A 109 2.13 1.41 5.08
C THR A 109 2.14 2.94 5.11
N ALA A 110 3.16 3.58 4.52
CA ALA A 110 3.25 5.03 4.48
C ALA A 110 2.10 5.68 3.68
N LYS A 111 1.67 5.04 2.58
CA LYS A 111 0.50 5.45 1.81
C LYS A 111 -0.80 5.31 2.62
N LEU A 112 -0.96 4.21 3.35
CA LEU A 112 -2.14 3.97 4.21
C LEU A 112 -2.24 5.03 5.31
N ILE A 113 -1.10 5.38 5.93
CA ILE A 113 -1.05 6.42 6.96
C ILE A 113 -1.26 7.82 6.34
N GLY A 114 -0.77 8.06 5.12
CA GLY A 114 -0.98 9.29 4.36
C GLY A 114 -0.16 10.50 4.83
N THR A 115 0.28 10.53 6.08
CA THR A 115 1.05 11.65 6.69
C THR A 115 2.53 11.33 6.93
N LYS A 116 2.97 10.11 6.57
CA LYS A 116 4.33 9.61 6.80
C LYS A 116 5.01 9.22 5.50
N LEU A 117 6.33 9.31 5.51
CA LEU A 117 7.19 8.79 4.47
C LEU A 117 7.59 7.32 4.73
N PRO A 118 7.92 6.55 3.68
CA PRO A 118 8.32 5.15 3.86
C PRO A 118 9.56 5.01 4.75
N LEU A 119 10.49 5.97 4.72
CA LEU A 119 11.65 5.98 5.60
C LEU A 119 11.26 6.14 7.08
N GLN A 120 10.25 6.96 7.38
CA GLN A 120 9.74 7.14 8.74
C GLN A 120 9.10 5.83 9.22
N CYS A 121 8.23 5.22 8.41
CA CYS A 121 7.62 3.94 8.72
C CYS A 121 8.67 2.83 8.91
N ARG A 122 9.75 2.83 8.12
CA ARG A 122 10.84 1.85 8.27
C ARG A 122 11.65 2.05 9.55
N ARG A 123 11.98 3.30 9.91
CA ARG A 123 12.85 3.63 11.05
C ARG A 123 12.12 3.66 12.39
N LYS A 124 10.80 3.84 12.40
CA LYS A 124 10.05 3.96 13.64
C LYS A 124 10.06 2.65 14.42
N THR A 125 10.73 2.62 15.56
CA THR A 125 10.59 1.53 16.54
C THR A 125 9.27 1.72 17.28
N ILE A 126 8.51 0.63 17.40
CA ILE A 126 7.27 0.59 18.17
C ILE A 126 7.66 0.06 19.54
N LYS A 127 7.49 0.89 20.58
CA LYS A 127 7.75 0.43 21.95
C LYS A 127 6.53 -0.32 22.44
N HIS A 128 6.74 -1.28 23.35
CA HIS A 128 5.62 -2.02 23.95
C HIS A 128 4.62 -1.08 24.67
N SER A 129 5.11 0.04 25.22
CA SER A 129 4.28 1.11 25.78
C SER A 129 3.35 1.78 24.76
N ASP A 130 3.73 1.78 23.48
CA ASP A 130 2.95 2.41 22.41
C ASP A 130 1.83 1.49 21.90
N CYS A 131 1.88 0.18 22.25
CA CYS A 131 0.90 -0.83 21.87
C CYS A 131 -0.08 -1.20 22.99
N LEU A 132 0.18 -0.77 24.24
CA LEU A 132 -0.72 -1.10 25.34
C LEU A 132 -1.92 -0.16 25.30
N PRO A 133 -3.15 -0.69 25.36
CA PRO A 133 -4.32 0.15 25.55
C PRO A 133 -4.16 0.89 26.87
N ALA A 134 -4.54 2.17 26.91
CA ALA A 134 -4.54 3.03 28.09
C ALA A 134 -5.61 2.59 29.12
N THR A 135 -5.65 1.30 29.44
CA THR A 135 -6.53 0.65 30.39
C THR A 135 -5.68 -0.15 31.36
N SER A 136 -4.94 0.58 32.20
CA SER A 136 -4.68 0.13 33.57
C SER A 136 -5.70 0.84 34.46
N VAL A 137 -6.99 0.46 34.30
CA VAL A 137 -7.96 0.75 35.35
C VAL A 137 -7.69 -0.28 36.44
N HIS A 138 -7.05 0.22 37.49
CA HIS A 138 -6.87 -0.50 38.74
C HIS A 138 -8.28 -0.81 39.27
N CYS A 139 -8.75 -2.06 39.12
CA CYS A 139 -9.91 -2.50 39.88
C CYS A 139 -9.51 -2.46 41.37
N PRO A 140 -10.19 -1.67 42.23
CA PRO A 140 -9.96 -1.77 43.66
C PRO A 140 -10.36 -3.18 44.12
N PRO A 141 -9.58 -3.82 44.99
CA PRO A 141 -9.93 -5.13 45.51
C PRO A 141 -11.07 -4.95 46.53
N ASN A 142 -12.16 -5.69 46.31
CA ASN A 142 -13.17 -6.07 47.31
C ASN A 142 -13.76 -4.95 48.20
N GLY A 143 -14.93 -4.44 47.82
CA GLY A 143 -15.91 -3.85 48.73
C GLY A 143 -17.17 -4.73 48.76
N PRO A 144 -17.78 -5.01 49.93
CA PRO A 144 -18.81 -6.02 50.10
C PRO A 144 -20.19 -5.57 49.58
N MET A 145 -20.98 -6.54 49.09
CA MET A 145 -22.39 -6.35 48.76
C MET A 145 -23.20 -5.95 50.00
N TYR A 146 -23.83 -4.78 49.95
CA TYR A 146 -24.97 -4.47 50.82
C TYR A 146 -26.27 -4.63 50.03
N LEU A 147 -27.18 -5.44 50.61
CA LEU A 147 -28.58 -5.55 50.24
C LEU A 147 -29.25 -4.17 50.28
N VAL A 148 -29.99 -3.84 49.22
CA VAL A 148 -30.95 -2.73 49.21
C VAL A 148 -32.35 -3.30 49.35
N THR A 149 -32.98 -3.05 50.51
CA THR A 149 -34.42 -3.12 50.70
C THR A 149 -35.05 -1.73 50.53
N ALA A 150 -36.23 -1.71 49.91
CA ALA A 150 -36.98 -0.52 49.52
C ALA A 150 -37.56 0.27 50.71
N GLN A 151 -37.64 1.61 50.59
CA GLN A 151 -38.66 2.43 51.26
C GLN A 151 -38.92 3.77 50.54
N GLN A 152 -40.19 4.20 50.60
CA GLN A 152 -40.86 5.31 49.91
C GLN A 152 -40.45 6.75 50.31
N GLN A 153 -40.34 7.63 49.28
CA GLN A 153 -40.75 9.06 49.07
C GLN A 153 -40.85 10.11 50.22
N PRO A 154 -40.97 11.45 49.96
CA PRO A 154 -40.76 12.27 48.74
C PRO A 154 -39.93 13.59 48.98
N SER A 155 -39.59 14.30 47.90
CA SER A 155 -39.73 15.79 47.72
C SER A 155 -38.55 16.46 46.99
N SER A 156 -38.92 17.23 45.96
CA SER A 156 -38.27 18.45 45.42
C SER A 156 -36.83 18.40 44.87
N SER A 157 -36.69 18.43 43.54
CA SER A 157 -36.09 19.56 42.80
C SER A 157 -35.86 19.16 41.34
N LEU A 158 -36.60 19.80 40.43
CA LEU A 158 -36.46 19.67 38.98
C LEU A 158 -35.23 20.48 38.53
N ALA A 159 -34.16 19.79 38.17
CA ALA A 159 -33.13 20.30 37.28
C ALA A 159 -32.87 19.24 36.20
N ILE A 160 -33.53 19.40 35.07
CA ILE A 160 -33.26 18.67 33.84
C ILE A 160 -32.14 19.41 33.12
N SER A 161 -30.98 18.79 33.00
CA SER A 161 -30.12 18.93 31.82
C SER A 161 -29.20 17.73 31.69
N HIS A 162 -29.54 16.95 30.66
CA HIS A 162 -28.76 15.93 29.98
C HIS A 162 -27.24 16.21 29.91
N ALA A 163 -26.43 15.20 30.20
CA ALA A 163 -25.27 14.88 29.37
C ALA A 163 -24.95 13.38 29.49
N PHE A 164 -25.21 12.67 28.40
CA PHE A 164 -24.85 11.28 28.17
C PHE A 164 -23.34 11.05 28.36
N GLY A 165 -22.97 10.35 29.43
CA GLY A 165 -21.64 9.76 29.57
C GLY A 165 -21.55 8.46 28.78
N LEU A 166 -21.24 8.54 27.48
CA LEU A 166 -20.78 7.37 26.72
C LEU A 166 -19.30 7.15 27.02
N GLN A 167 -19.04 6.45 28.12
CA GLN A 167 -17.72 5.93 28.46
C GLN A 167 -17.51 4.65 27.64
N GLN A 168 -17.04 4.77 26.39
CA GLN A 168 -16.63 3.62 25.57
C GLN A 168 -15.22 3.18 25.98
N SER A 169 -15.15 2.03 26.65
CA SER A 169 -13.94 1.26 26.87
C SER A 169 -13.45 0.63 25.55
N GLN A 170 -12.63 1.36 24.79
CA GLN A 170 -11.94 0.81 23.63
C GLN A 170 -10.69 0.01 24.07
N GLY A 171 -10.90 -1.24 24.47
CA GLY A 171 -9.86 -2.25 24.38
C GLY A 171 -9.58 -2.52 22.89
N GLN A 172 -8.32 -2.49 22.47
CA GLN A 172 -7.97 -2.88 21.10
C GLN A 172 -8.29 -4.35 20.91
N ILE A 173 -9.31 -4.63 20.10
CA ILE A 173 -9.59 -5.98 19.62
C ILE A 173 -8.58 -6.24 18.49
N GLU A 174 -7.47 -6.91 18.82
CA GLU A 174 -6.59 -7.47 17.79
C GLU A 174 -7.39 -8.51 16.99
N ILE A 175 -7.35 -8.40 15.66
CA ILE A 175 -7.90 -9.45 14.79
C ILE A 175 -7.03 -10.69 14.99
N ASP A 176 -7.63 -11.74 15.53
CA ASP A 176 -6.96 -13.01 15.71
C ASP A 176 -6.51 -13.61 14.36
N GLN A 177 -5.52 -14.50 14.41
CA GLN A 177 -4.91 -15.06 13.21
C GLN A 177 -5.89 -15.84 12.32
N ALA A 178 -6.93 -16.45 12.90
CA ALA A 178 -7.94 -17.19 12.14
C ALA A 178 -8.87 -16.21 11.42
N SER A 179 -9.32 -15.14 12.09
CA SER A 179 -10.08 -14.06 11.49
C SER A 179 -9.31 -13.34 10.37
N LEU A 180 -8.00 -13.16 10.54
CA LEU A 180 -7.14 -12.61 9.49
C LEU A 180 -7.04 -13.54 8.27
N ALA A 181 -7.01 -14.86 8.48
CA ALA A 181 -7.03 -15.83 7.38
C ALA A 181 -8.34 -15.77 6.60
N ILE A 182 -9.49 -15.63 7.29
CA ILE A 182 -10.80 -15.43 6.66
C ILE A 182 -10.80 -14.15 5.82
N ALA A 183 -10.32 -13.03 6.38
CA ALA A 183 -10.22 -11.76 5.66
C ALA A 183 -9.40 -11.88 4.36
N ARG A 184 -8.25 -12.56 4.42
CA ARG A 184 -7.40 -12.82 3.26
C ARG A 184 -8.08 -13.69 2.21
N GLU A 185 -8.80 -14.71 2.65
CA GLU A 185 -9.55 -15.59 1.74
C GLU A 185 -10.65 -14.83 1.01
N ILE A 186 -11.38 -13.95 1.71
CA ILE A 186 -12.40 -13.08 1.09
C ILE A 186 -11.75 -12.19 0.03
N VAL A 187 -10.62 -11.53 0.35
CA VAL A 187 -9.90 -10.73 -0.65
C VAL A 187 -9.48 -11.61 -1.83
N ASN A 188 -8.80 -12.73 -1.61
CA ASN A 188 -8.29 -13.57 -2.70
C ASN A 188 -9.40 -14.08 -3.63
N ARG A 189 -10.55 -14.49 -3.07
CA ARG A 189 -11.68 -15.01 -3.87
C ARG A 189 -12.43 -13.92 -4.63
N HIS A 190 -12.46 -12.71 -4.06
CA HIS A 190 -13.30 -11.63 -4.56
C HIS A 190 -12.48 -10.43 -5.03
N THR A 191 -11.20 -10.60 -5.33
CA THR A 191 -10.42 -9.59 -6.07
C THR A 191 -10.31 -10.08 -7.49
N CYS A 192 -11.33 -9.81 -8.29
CA CYS A 192 -11.32 -10.10 -9.72
C CYS A 192 -10.88 -8.83 -10.46
N PRO A 193 -9.98 -8.91 -11.47
CA PRO A 193 -9.56 -7.74 -12.24
C PRO A 193 -10.71 -7.01 -12.94
N HIS A 194 -11.92 -7.59 -13.03
CA HIS A 194 -12.99 -7.08 -13.88
C HIS A 194 -14.30 -6.67 -13.17
N SER A 195 -14.59 -7.04 -11.91
CA SER A 195 -15.94 -6.67 -11.38
C SER A 195 -16.20 -6.69 -9.87
N SER A 196 -15.21 -6.76 -9.00
CA SER A 196 -15.48 -6.74 -7.55
C SER A 196 -15.18 -5.37 -6.95
N GLY A 197 -16.22 -4.56 -6.80
CA GLY A 197 -16.10 -3.28 -6.08
C GLY A 197 -15.68 -3.50 -4.63
N VAL A 198 -14.77 -2.64 -4.13
CA VAL A 198 -14.30 -2.64 -2.73
C VAL A 198 -15.45 -2.76 -1.73
N SER A 199 -16.58 -2.11 -2.01
CA SER A 199 -17.78 -2.17 -1.17
C SER A 199 -18.31 -3.59 -0.96
N HIS A 200 -18.31 -4.44 -2.00
CA HIS A 200 -18.77 -5.82 -1.88
C HIS A 200 -17.83 -6.66 -1.00
N ILE A 201 -16.53 -6.47 -1.17
CA ILE A 201 -15.49 -7.14 -0.37
C ILE A 201 -15.62 -6.75 1.11
N LEU A 202 -15.87 -5.47 1.40
CA LEU A 202 -16.09 -4.98 2.76
C LEU A 202 -17.38 -5.55 3.35
N GLU A 203 -18.46 -5.62 2.58
CA GLU A 203 -19.72 -6.21 3.03
C GLU A 203 -19.57 -7.69 3.40
N LEU A 204 -18.90 -8.48 2.55
CA LEU A 204 -18.59 -9.88 2.84
C LEU A 204 -17.75 -10.03 4.11
N ALA A 205 -16.76 -9.16 4.29
CA ALA A 205 -15.93 -9.17 5.49
C ALA A 205 -16.70 -8.83 6.76
N HIS A 206 -17.63 -7.87 6.72
CA HIS A 206 -18.47 -7.56 7.87
C HIS A 206 -19.37 -8.73 8.27
N ARG A 207 -19.91 -9.46 7.29
CA ARG A 207 -20.72 -10.66 7.56
C ARG A 207 -19.88 -11.79 8.14
N ALA A 208 -18.64 -11.93 7.67
CA ALA A 208 -17.74 -13.00 8.11
C ALA A 208 -17.07 -12.71 9.46
N LEU A 209 -16.93 -11.44 9.85
CA LEU A 209 -16.22 -11.00 11.05
C LEU A 209 -17.11 -10.17 12.00
N PRO A 210 -18.27 -10.72 12.47
CA PRO A 210 -19.25 -9.96 13.25
C PRO A 210 -18.76 -9.59 14.66
N ALA A 211 -17.71 -10.26 15.16
CA ALA A 211 -17.10 -9.96 16.46
C ALA A 211 -16.28 -8.66 16.47
N TYR A 212 -16.00 -8.09 15.30
CA TYR A 212 -15.14 -6.92 15.15
C TYR A 212 -15.94 -5.69 14.75
N SER A 213 -15.47 -4.51 15.17
CA SER A 213 -16.09 -3.26 14.74
C SER A 213 -15.96 -3.06 13.23
N GLN A 214 -16.93 -2.36 12.63
CA GLN A 214 -16.93 -2.06 11.19
C GLN A 214 -15.63 -1.38 10.76
N GLN A 215 -15.12 -0.45 11.58
CA GLN A 215 -13.87 0.25 11.31
C GLN A 215 -12.66 -0.69 11.32
N THR A 216 -12.59 -1.61 12.29
CA THR A 216 -11.50 -2.61 12.38
C THR A 216 -11.48 -3.51 11.15
N VAL A 217 -12.65 -3.99 10.72
CA VAL A 217 -12.79 -4.82 9.52
C VAL A 217 -12.40 -4.01 8.28
N ASN A 218 -12.89 -2.78 8.11
CA ASN A 218 -12.53 -1.92 6.97
C ASN A 218 -11.03 -1.69 6.85
N MET A 219 -10.38 -1.35 7.96
CA MET A 219 -8.93 -1.12 8.01
C MET A 219 -8.16 -2.39 7.63
N CYS A 220 -8.57 -3.54 8.15
CA CYS A 220 -7.94 -4.83 7.83
C CYS A 220 -8.08 -5.16 6.34
N MET A 221 -9.30 -5.08 5.81
CA MET A 221 -9.59 -5.41 4.41
C MET A 221 -8.87 -4.48 3.45
N LEU A 222 -8.87 -3.17 3.71
CA LEU A 222 -8.16 -2.21 2.88
C LEU A 222 -6.64 -2.41 2.90
N ALA A 223 -6.07 -2.82 4.05
CA ALA A 223 -4.65 -3.15 4.14
C ALA A 223 -4.29 -4.42 3.36
N ILE A 224 -5.15 -5.44 3.40
CA ILE A 224 -4.98 -6.68 2.62
C ILE A 224 -5.12 -6.38 1.13
N LEU A 225 -6.17 -5.67 0.71
CA LEU A 225 -6.40 -5.25 -0.68
C LEU A 225 -5.24 -4.42 -1.22
N GLY A 226 -4.76 -3.42 -0.48
CA GLY A 226 -3.62 -2.58 -0.88
C GLY A 226 -2.29 -3.33 -1.01
N SER A 227 -2.23 -4.59 -0.59
CA SER A 227 -1.06 -5.48 -0.72
C SER A 227 -1.30 -6.60 -1.73
N HIS A 228 -2.51 -6.71 -2.28
CA HIS A 228 -2.89 -7.76 -3.23
C HIS A 228 -2.34 -7.42 -4.63
N PRO A 229 -1.64 -8.36 -5.30
CA PRO A 229 -0.97 -8.09 -6.58
C PRO A 229 -1.95 -7.63 -7.68
N ASP A 230 -3.15 -8.19 -7.70
CA ASP A 230 -4.16 -7.90 -8.73
C ASP A 230 -4.96 -6.61 -8.45
N TYR A 231 -4.75 -5.98 -7.29
CA TYR A 231 -5.40 -4.73 -6.90
C TYR A 231 -4.56 -3.49 -7.26
N GLU A 232 -3.30 -3.65 -7.71
CA GLU A 232 -2.44 -2.54 -8.13
C GLU A 232 -2.60 -2.17 -9.61
N SER A 233 -3.63 -1.37 -9.95
CA SER A 233 -3.53 -0.36 -11.03
C SER A 233 -4.76 0.56 -11.07
N GLY A 234 -4.70 1.68 -10.36
CA GLY A 234 -5.49 2.88 -10.70
C GLY A 234 -6.72 3.21 -9.86
N GLN A 235 -7.24 2.31 -9.03
CA GLN A 235 -8.38 2.62 -8.16
C GLN A 235 -7.92 3.00 -6.74
N GLN A 236 -7.99 4.28 -6.39
CA GLN A 236 -7.93 4.67 -4.98
C GLN A 236 -9.23 4.25 -4.29
N PRO A 237 -9.18 3.63 -3.10
CA PRO A 237 -10.39 3.37 -2.32
C PRO A 237 -11.06 4.72 -1.97
N PRO A 238 -12.41 4.81 -2.07
CA PRO A 238 -13.10 6.05 -1.76
C PRO A 238 -12.85 6.45 -0.30
N ARG A 239 -12.32 7.67 -0.09
CA ARG A 239 -12.00 8.22 1.25
C ARG A 239 -13.20 8.24 2.21
N SER A 240 -14.43 8.18 1.69
CA SER A 240 -15.66 8.18 2.48
C SER A 240 -15.84 6.93 3.36
N LEU A 241 -15.20 5.81 3.03
CA LEU A 241 -15.35 4.54 3.76
C LEU A 241 -14.64 4.51 5.13
N LEU A 242 -13.80 5.51 5.42
CA LEU A 242 -12.99 5.57 6.64
C LEU A 242 -13.58 6.49 7.73
N SER A 243 -14.65 7.24 7.47
CA SER A 243 -15.04 8.35 8.36
C SER A 243 -16.53 8.68 8.52
N ALA A 244 -17.49 7.94 7.95
CA ALA A 244 -18.90 8.30 8.06
C ALA A 244 -19.75 7.23 8.79
N PRO A 245 -20.55 7.59 9.81
CA PRO A 245 -21.67 6.75 10.24
C PRO A 245 -22.70 6.66 9.08
N PRO A 246 -23.35 5.51 8.88
CA PRO A 246 -24.22 5.31 7.72
C PRO A 246 -25.44 6.24 7.78
N PRO A 247 -25.74 7.00 6.72
CA PRO A 247 -27.07 7.59 6.58
C PRO A 247 -28.09 6.47 6.34
N PHE A 248 -29.24 6.57 6.99
CA PHE A 248 -30.40 5.71 6.74
C PHE A 248 -30.84 5.90 5.27
N VAL A 249 -30.66 4.88 4.43
CA VAL A 249 -31.13 4.90 3.03
C VAL A 249 -32.35 3.99 2.90
N LYS A 250 -33.47 4.60 2.49
CA LYS A 250 -34.72 3.90 2.12
C LYS A 250 -34.49 3.04 0.86
N PRO A 251 -35.07 1.83 0.76
CA PRO A 251 -34.96 1.01 -0.44
C PRO A 251 -35.72 1.67 -1.61
N LEU A 252 -35.07 1.77 -2.77
CA LEU A 252 -35.72 2.04 -4.06
C LEU A 252 -35.96 0.72 -4.82
N PRO A 253 -37.00 0.66 -5.67
CA PRO A 253 -37.52 -0.58 -6.22
C PRO A 253 -36.66 -1.13 -7.36
N VAL A 254 -36.64 -2.46 -7.42
CA VAL A 254 -35.99 -3.31 -8.41
C VAL A 254 -36.65 -3.15 -9.78
N VAL A 255 -35.85 -2.91 -10.81
CA VAL A 255 -36.24 -3.03 -12.23
C VAL A 255 -35.59 -4.30 -12.79
N PRO A 256 -36.32 -5.19 -13.49
CA PRO A 256 -35.74 -6.40 -14.08
C PRO A 256 -34.94 -6.07 -15.34
N GLN A 257 -33.78 -6.71 -15.50
CA GLN A 257 -32.94 -6.58 -16.69
C GLN A 257 -32.94 -7.91 -17.48
N GLU A 258 -33.27 -7.78 -18.77
CA GLU A 258 -33.33 -8.82 -19.79
C GLU A 258 -31.95 -9.28 -20.29
N VAL A 259 -32.01 -10.39 -21.01
CA VAL A 259 -30.99 -11.41 -21.35
C VAL A 259 -30.08 -11.04 -22.53
N ALA A 260 -28.91 -11.69 -22.54
CA ALA A 260 -28.08 -12.14 -23.69
C ALA A 260 -26.85 -11.29 -24.06
N GLU A 261 -25.65 -11.87 -24.00
CA GLU A 261 -25.01 -12.58 -25.13
C GLU A 261 -23.71 -13.29 -24.67
N GLU A 262 -23.56 -14.54 -25.11
CA GLU A 262 -22.39 -15.39 -24.90
C GLU A 262 -21.20 -14.90 -25.74
N THR A 263 -20.05 -14.69 -25.09
CA THR A 263 -18.74 -14.71 -25.77
C THR A 263 -17.86 -15.67 -25.00
N GLY A 264 -17.48 -16.77 -25.67
CA GLY A 264 -16.66 -17.84 -25.12
C GLY A 264 -15.28 -17.32 -24.74
N ASP A 265 -15.06 -17.15 -23.45
CA ASP A 265 -13.76 -16.96 -22.83
C ASP A 265 -13.26 -18.37 -22.46
N GLU A 266 -12.27 -18.89 -23.19
CA GLU A 266 -11.57 -20.12 -22.82
C GLU A 266 -10.79 -19.85 -21.53
N SER A 267 -11.51 -19.99 -20.42
CA SER A 267 -10.98 -19.94 -19.06
C SER A 267 -9.78 -20.87 -18.97
N MET A 268 -8.59 -20.27 -18.84
CA MET A 268 -7.36 -20.98 -18.55
C MET A 268 -7.59 -21.87 -17.32
N PRO A 269 -7.37 -23.19 -17.41
CA PRO A 269 -7.77 -24.12 -16.37
C PRO A 269 -7.12 -23.77 -15.03
N ASP A 270 -7.94 -23.71 -13.98
CA ASP A 270 -7.57 -23.43 -12.57
C ASP A 270 -6.39 -24.29 -12.05
N ASP A 271 -6.06 -25.38 -12.75
CA ASP A 271 -4.96 -26.28 -12.44
C ASP A 271 -3.56 -25.66 -12.60
N LEU A 272 -3.41 -24.51 -13.25
CA LEU A 272 -2.11 -23.83 -13.41
C LEU A 272 -1.50 -23.35 -12.09
N HIS A 273 -2.32 -23.09 -11.07
CA HIS A 273 -1.84 -22.56 -9.78
C HIS A 273 -1.50 -23.64 -8.76
N ARG A 274 -2.07 -24.83 -8.89
CA ARG A 274 -1.81 -25.96 -7.99
C ARG A 274 -0.48 -26.63 -8.35
N TRP A 275 0.30 -26.97 -7.32
CA TRP A 275 1.52 -27.75 -7.48
C TRP A 275 1.21 -29.23 -7.29
N SER A 276 1.42 -30.04 -8.32
CA SER A 276 1.29 -31.49 -8.22
C SER A 276 2.46 -32.10 -7.44
N THR A 277 2.27 -33.30 -6.90
CA THR A 277 3.34 -34.04 -6.21
C THR A 277 4.53 -34.30 -7.12
N TYR A 278 4.28 -34.58 -8.40
CA TYR A 278 5.31 -34.75 -9.43
C TYR A 278 6.13 -33.48 -9.64
N GLU A 279 5.48 -32.33 -9.82
CA GLU A 279 6.17 -31.04 -10.01
C GLU A 279 7.04 -30.68 -8.80
N ILE A 280 6.57 -30.99 -7.58
CA ILE A 280 7.34 -30.77 -6.34
C ILE A 280 8.58 -31.69 -6.32
N ALA A 281 8.44 -32.96 -6.69
CA ALA A 281 9.55 -33.91 -6.73
C ALA A 281 10.64 -33.46 -7.74
N VAL A 282 10.24 -33.07 -8.96
CA VAL A 282 11.16 -32.57 -9.99
C VAL A 282 11.87 -31.28 -9.53
N LEU A 283 11.16 -30.38 -8.83
CA LEU A 283 11.74 -29.17 -8.28
C LEU A 283 12.77 -29.46 -7.18
N THR A 284 12.47 -30.41 -6.28
CA THR A 284 13.40 -30.86 -5.22
C THR A 284 14.65 -31.48 -5.82
N GLU A 285 14.51 -32.45 -6.72
CA GLU A 285 15.62 -33.14 -7.40
C GLU A 285 16.54 -32.14 -8.12
N TYR A 286 15.95 -31.21 -8.88
CA TYR A 286 16.71 -30.18 -9.59
C TYR A 286 17.54 -29.30 -8.64
N VAL A 287 16.99 -28.94 -7.47
CA VAL A 287 17.71 -28.12 -6.50
C VAL A 287 18.87 -28.87 -5.86
N GLU A 288 18.69 -30.15 -5.55
CA GLU A 288 19.73 -31.02 -4.99
C GLU A 288 20.89 -31.21 -5.97
N GLN A 289 20.59 -31.46 -7.24
CA GLN A 289 21.59 -31.65 -8.29
C GLN A 289 22.41 -30.38 -8.59
N ASN A 290 21.85 -29.19 -8.40
CA ASN A 290 22.47 -27.93 -8.87
C ASN A 290 23.16 -27.10 -7.78
N GLN A 291 23.34 -27.63 -6.55
CA GLN A 291 24.16 -27.10 -5.43
C GLN A 291 24.52 -25.59 -5.45
N GLY A 292 23.51 -24.72 -5.64
CA GLY A 292 23.67 -23.25 -5.59
C GLY A 292 23.52 -22.50 -6.92
N LYS A 293 23.75 -23.11 -8.08
CA LYS A 293 23.55 -22.47 -9.41
C LYS A 293 22.17 -22.80 -9.97
N LYS A 294 21.15 -22.09 -9.51
CA LYS A 294 19.74 -22.38 -9.84
C LYS A 294 19.28 -21.59 -11.07
N SER A 295 19.25 -22.23 -12.22
CA SER A 295 18.58 -21.65 -13.41
C SER A 295 17.09 -21.96 -13.38
N TRP A 296 16.28 -21.04 -12.85
CA TRP A 296 14.82 -21.23 -12.78
C TRP A 296 14.14 -21.29 -14.14
N LYS A 297 14.76 -20.67 -15.17
CA LYS A 297 14.28 -20.74 -16.54
C LYS A 297 14.36 -22.17 -17.09
N CYS A 298 15.48 -22.86 -16.87
CA CYS A 298 15.65 -24.25 -17.30
C CYS A 298 14.63 -25.18 -16.63
N LEU A 299 14.40 -25.01 -15.32
CA LEU A 299 13.40 -25.81 -14.60
C LEU A 299 11.97 -25.53 -15.10
N ALA A 300 11.63 -24.27 -15.37
CA ALA A 300 10.33 -23.91 -15.94
C ALA A 300 10.12 -24.57 -17.32
N THR A 301 11.13 -24.55 -18.19
CA THR A 301 11.09 -25.25 -19.49
C THR A 301 10.92 -26.77 -19.31
N ARG A 302 11.60 -27.37 -18.32
CA ARG A 302 11.47 -28.81 -18.02
C ARG A 302 10.08 -29.19 -17.48
N LEU A 303 9.45 -28.32 -16.70
CA LEU A 303 8.11 -28.56 -16.15
C LEU A 303 7.01 -28.29 -17.18
N GLY A 304 7.16 -27.29 -18.05
CA GLY A 304 6.19 -26.90 -19.08
C GLY A 304 4.91 -26.24 -18.54
N THR A 305 4.55 -26.51 -17.29
CA THR A 305 3.32 -26.08 -16.62
C THR A 305 3.52 -24.89 -15.67
N LYS A 306 4.78 -24.52 -15.37
CA LYS A 306 5.13 -23.50 -14.38
C LYS A 306 6.15 -22.52 -14.93
N THR A 307 5.97 -21.25 -14.61
CA THR A 307 6.90 -20.17 -14.95
C THR A 307 8.12 -20.15 -14.03
N ALA A 308 9.22 -19.55 -14.48
CA ALA A 308 10.43 -19.41 -13.68
C ALA A 308 10.20 -18.71 -12.33
N ALA A 309 9.28 -17.73 -12.29
CA ALA A 309 8.89 -17.03 -11.09
C ALA A 309 8.15 -17.96 -10.10
N GLN A 310 7.21 -18.77 -10.60
CA GLN A 310 6.49 -19.76 -9.79
C GLN A 310 7.46 -20.79 -9.19
N CYS A 311 8.41 -21.30 -9.98
CA CYS A 311 9.45 -22.23 -9.50
C CYS A 311 10.29 -21.61 -8.37
N CYS A 312 10.76 -20.37 -8.55
CA CYS A 312 11.55 -19.66 -7.54
C CYS A 312 10.75 -19.43 -6.24
N ASN A 313 9.50 -18.99 -6.36
CA ASN A 313 8.63 -18.73 -5.20
C ASN A 313 8.28 -20.02 -4.45
N LYS A 314 7.98 -21.11 -5.16
CA LYS A 314 7.70 -22.41 -4.54
C LYS A 314 8.91 -22.95 -3.79
N TYR A 315 10.11 -22.86 -4.38
CA TYR A 315 11.35 -23.26 -3.70
C TYR A 315 11.57 -22.45 -2.41
N ARG A 316 11.40 -21.13 -2.46
CA ARG A 316 11.51 -20.27 -1.27
C ARG A 316 10.52 -20.68 -0.18
N SER A 317 9.29 -21.03 -0.56
CA SER A 317 8.28 -21.53 0.36
C SER A 317 8.71 -22.85 1.01
N LEU A 318 9.08 -23.85 0.21
CA LEU A 318 9.49 -25.17 0.71
C LEU A 318 10.70 -25.09 1.66
N ARG A 319 11.69 -24.24 1.35
CA ARG A 319 12.85 -23.99 2.20
C ARG A 319 12.47 -23.35 3.54
N ARG A 320 11.48 -22.44 3.57
CA ARG A 320 11.00 -21.84 4.83
C ARG A 320 10.36 -22.87 5.74
N TYR A 321 9.65 -23.84 5.18
CA TYR A 321 8.95 -24.89 5.92
C TYR A 321 9.79 -26.15 6.17
N ARG A 322 11.11 -26.13 5.90
CA ARG A 322 12.03 -27.27 6.06
C ARG A 322 11.55 -28.56 5.40
N LYS A 323 10.86 -28.46 4.26
CA LYS A 323 10.47 -29.63 3.44
C LYS A 323 11.56 -30.03 2.44
N ILE A 324 12.61 -29.21 2.36
CA ILE A 324 13.89 -29.34 1.64
C ILE A 324 14.87 -28.32 2.25
#